data_AF-A0A7C9CTA0-F1
#
_entry.id   AF-A0A7C9CTA0-F1
#
_cell.length_a   1.000
_cell.length_b   1.000
_cell.length_c   1.000
_cell.angle_alpha   90.00
_cell.angle_beta   90.00
_cell.angle_gamma   90.00
#
_symmetry.space_group_name_H-M   'P 1'
#
loop_
_entity.id
_entity.type
_entity.pdbx_description
1 polymer ?
#
loop_
_entity_poly.entity_id
_entity_poly.type
_entity_poly.pdbx_seq_one_letter_code
_entity_poly.pdbx_strand_id
1 'polypeptide(L)'
;MRFLFNSINHFSAMASHSIQALDIIEDGILAVHYDDPALAALSAINTARNGHTAVAVLDDEGRLVGEISLYTLACCDETLAPAVATLSAGDLMAYIDYGGPPDDLVQLVKERLEERKLDGMLELLEKDHSNSSLSSCLSSSASSSSDDELGSLKTLRRRASSGGFVSGTEPIVCHPGSSLVAVMMQALAHRLNYVWVIEQDYSLVGMVTFAGMLKVFRDRVSSFS
;
A
#
# COMPACT_ATOMS: atom_id res chain seq x y z
N MET A 1 -29.93 -14.53 5.73
CA MET A 1 -29.56 -14.28 4.31
C MET A 1 -30.70 -13.76 3.42
N ARG A 2 -32.00 -14.08 3.65
CA ARG A 2 -33.11 -13.58 2.80
C ARG A 2 -33.37 -12.06 2.87
N PHE A 3 -33.00 -11.38 3.95
CA PHE A 3 -33.30 -9.97 4.17
C PHE A 3 -32.44 -9.01 3.30
N LEU A 4 -31.19 -9.39 3.02
CA LEU A 4 -30.28 -8.59 2.19
C LEU A 4 -30.68 -8.61 0.72
N PHE A 5 -31.10 -9.77 0.20
CA PHE A 5 -31.52 -9.92 -1.20
C PHE A 5 -32.78 -9.12 -1.57
N ASN A 6 -33.75 -9.02 -0.66
CA ASN A 6 -34.94 -8.17 -0.87
C ASN A 6 -34.63 -6.66 -0.74
N SER A 7 -33.46 -6.31 -0.20
CA SER A 7 -33.05 -4.92 0.01
C SER A 7 -32.10 -4.41 -1.07
N ILE A 8 -31.71 -5.25 -2.06
CA ILE A 8 -30.77 -4.86 -3.13
C ILE A 8 -31.27 -3.65 -3.90
N ASN A 9 -32.57 -3.59 -4.25
CA ASN A 9 -33.15 -2.41 -4.92
C ASN A 9 -33.14 -1.14 -4.06
N HIS A 10 -33.09 -1.27 -2.74
CA HIS A 10 -33.06 -0.11 -1.83
C HIS A 10 -31.66 0.48 -1.71
N PHE A 11 -30.63 -0.36 -1.83
CA PHE A 11 -29.23 0.06 -1.78
C PHE A 11 -28.64 0.39 -3.16
N SER A 12 -29.25 -0.09 -4.25
CA SER A 12 -28.73 0.12 -5.62
C SER A 12 -28.62 1.60 -5.99
N ALA A 13 -29.60 2.42 -5.60
CA ALA A 13 -29.56 3.87 -5.82
C ALA A 13 -28.39 4.55 -5.08
N MET A 14 -28.07 4.08 -3.87
CA MET A 14 -26.95 4.61 -3.10
C MET A 14 -25.60 4.19 -3.65
N ALA A 15 -25.51 2.94 -4.07
CA ALA A 15 -24.31 2.37 -4.65
C ALA A 15 -23.88 3.12 -5.93
N SER A 16 -24.83 3.75 -6.64
CA SER A 16 -24.56 4.58 -7.81
C SER A 16 -24.16 6.03 -7.53
N HIS A 17 -24.37 6.56 -6.33
CA HIS A 17 -23.98 7.94 -6.01
C HIS A 17 -22.45 8.07 -5.88
N SER A 18 -21.93 9.24 -6.23
CA SER A 18 -20.51 9.54 -6.06
C SER A 18 -20.13 9.62 -4.58
N ILE A 19 -18.90 9.28 -4.26
CA ILE A 19 -18.38 9.38 -2.89
C ILE A 19 -18.40 10.83 -2.37
N GLN A 20 -18.22 11.82 -3.26
CA GLN A 20 -18.38 13.24 -2.91
C GLN A 20 -19.83 13.59 -2.57
N ALA A 21 -20.81 13.11 -3.34
CA ALA A 21 -22.22 13.37 -3.04
C ALA A 21 -22.70 12.68 -1.76
N LEU A 22 -22.01 11.62 -1.33
CA LEU A 22 -22.27 10.90 -0.10
C LEU A 22 -21.55 11.48 1.12
N ASP A 23 -20.68 12.48 0.93
CA ASP A 23 -19.92 13.15 2.00
C ASP A 23 -19.13 12.16 2.88
N ILE A 24 -18.43 11.23 2.23
CA ILE A 24 -17.62 10.19 2.90
C ILE A 24 -16.12 10.31 2.64
N ILE A 25 -15.68 11.43 2.05
CA ILE A 25 -14.26 11.73 1.86
C ILE A 25 -13.74 12.31 3.17
N GLU A 26 -12.72 11.68 3.73
CA GLU A 26 -12.06 12.12 4.97
C GLU A 26 -10.83 12.98 4.63
N ASP A 27 -10.82 14.22 5.12
CA ASP A 27 -9.75 15.21 4.88
C ASP A 27 -8.58 15.09 5.88
N GLY A 28 -8.73 14.28 6.94
CA GLY A 28 -7.75 14.07 8.01
C GLY A 28 -6.58 13.17 7.61
N ILE A 29 -5.97 13.44 6.46
CA ILE A 29 -4.96 12.59 5.86
C ILE A 29 -3.65 12.69 6.64
N LEU A 30 -3.05 11.53 6.89
CA LEU A 30 -1.69 11.42 7.38
C LEU A 30 -0.76 11.35 6.17
N ALA A 31 0.07 12.37 5.98
CA ALA A 31 0.97 12.46 4.83
C ALA A 31 2.37 12.92 5.24
N VAL A 32 3.36 12.55 4.43
CA VAL A 32 4.77 13.01 4.49
C VAL A 32 5.25 13.34 3.08
N HIS A 33 6.21 14.26 2.95
CA HIS A 33 6.83 14.52 1.65
C HIS A 33 7.85 13.45 1.31
N TYR A 34 8.08 13.24 0.02
CA TYR A 34 9.00 12.24 -0.52
C TYR A 34 10.41 12.40 0.06
N ASP A 35 10.91 13.63 0.12
CA ASP A 35 12.25 13.97 0.60
C ASP A 35 12.35 14.09 2.13
N ASP A 36 11.23 14.04 2.86
CA ASP A 36 11.28 14.07 4.32
C ASP A 36 12.00 12.84 4.86
N PRO A 37 12.75 12.95 5.97
CA PRO A 37 13.36 11.78 6.60
C PRO A 37 12.29 10.74 6.93
N ALA A 38 12.54 9.46 6.61
CA ALA A 38 11.59 8.38 6.89
C ALA A 38 11.15 8.32 8.37
N LEU A 39 12.05 8.72 9.28
CA LEU A 39 11.77 8.83 10.70
C LEU A 39 10.62 9.80 11.03
N ALA A 40 10.40 10.86 10.23
CA ALA A 40 9.29 11.79 10.39
C ALA A 40 7.92 11.11 10.17
N ALA A 41 7.87 10.04 9.38
CA ALA A 41 6.65 9.26 9.17
C ALA A 41 6.24 8.44 10.41
N LEU A 42 7.13 8.18 11.38
CA LEU A 42 6.82 7.29 12.51
C LEU A 42 5.65 7.77 13.37
N SER A 43 5.53 9.08 13.62
CA SER A 43 4.38 9.63 14.35
C SER A 43 3.07 9.49 13.57
N ALA A 44 3.14 9.67 12.24
CA ALA A 44 2.00 9.47 11.35
C ALA A 44 1.60 7.99 11.31
N ILE A 45 2.57 7.07 11.16
CA ILE A 45 2.35 5.61 11.17
C ILE A 45 1.68 5.16 12.47
N ASN A 46 2.15 5.65 13.62
CA ASN A 46 1.55 5.30 14.90
C ASN A 46 0.11 5.80 15.04
N THR A 47 -0.21 6.96 14.46
CA THR A 47 -1.59 7.47 14.37
C THR A 47 -2.44 6.63 13.42
N ALA A 48 -1.90 6.26 12.26
CA ALA A 48 -2.56 5.45 11.23
C ALA A 48 -2.98 4.05 11.73
N ARG A 49 -2.23 3.52 12.71
CA ARG A 49 -2.50 2.22 13.36
C ARG A 49 -3.94 2.05 13.82
N ASN A 50 -4.50 3.05 14.48
CA ASN A 50 -5.83 2.97 15.06
C ASN A 50 -6.93 2.96 14.00
N GLY A 51 -6.67 3.59 12.84
CA GLY A 51 -7.57 3.62 11.69
C GLY A 51 -7.42 2.44 10.75
N HIS A 52 -6.42 1.57 10.94
CA HIS A 52 -5.97 0.59 9.95
C HIS A 52 -5.76 1.22 8.56
N THR A 53 -5.13 2.40 8.56
CA THR A 53 -4.80 3.20 7.37
C THR A 53 -3.29 3.20 7.12
N ALA A 54 -2.86 3.88 6.06
CA ALA A 54 -1.46 4.14 5.75
C ALA A 54 -1.16 5.64 5.77
N VAL A 55 0.13 5.97 5.67
CA VAL A 55 0.62 7.34 5.51
C VAL A 55 0.88 7.58 4.04
N ALA A 56 0.28 8.63 3.47
CA ALA A 56 0.53 9.03 2.08
C ALA A 56 1.93 9.62 1.93
N VAL A 57 2.60 9.29 0.82
CA VAL A 57 3.87 9.89 0.41
C VAL A 57 3.59 10.82 -0.76
N LEU A 58 3.91 12.10 -0.59
CA LEU A 58 3.59 13.16 -1.55
C LEU A 58 4.87 13.71 -2.20
N ASP A 59 4.79 14.12 -3.46
CA ASP A 59 5.86 14.92 -4.07
C ASP A 59 5.79 16.40 -3.65
N ASP A 60 6.70 17.21 -4.19
CA ASP A 60 6.78 18.65 -3.93
C ASP A 60 5.54 19.42 -4.42
N GLU A 61 4.79 18.85 -5.37
CA GLU A 61 3.55 19.41 -5.88
C GLU A 61 2.31 18.97 -5.08
N GLY A 62 2.48 18.11 -4.06
CA GLY A 62 1.39 17.57 -3.25
C GLY A 62 0.62 16.43 -3.94
N ARG A 63 1.20 15.81 -4.97
CA ARG A 63 0.60 14.66 -5.65
C ARG A 63 0.97 13.37 -4.95
N LEU A 64 0.03 12.43 -4.93
CA LEU A 64 0.25 11.12 -4.32
C LEU A 64 1.24 10.29 -5.15
N VAL A 65 2.40 9.98 -4.57
CA VAL A 65 3.43 9.12 -5.19
C VAL A 65 3.33 7.68 -4.68
N GLY A 66 2.87 7.50 -3.45
CA GLY A 66 2.63 6.18 -2.87
C GLY A 66 2.24 6.25 -1.42
N GLU A 67 2.44 5.16 -0.69
CA GLU A 67 2.07 5.06 0.72
C GLU A 67 3.05 4.21 1.54
N ILE A 68 3.12 4.50 2.84
CA ILE A 68 3.82 3.67 3.82
C ILE A 68 2.76 3.10 4.76
N SER A 69 2.58 1.79 4.72
CA SER A 69 1.58 1.09 5.53
C SER A 69 2.24 0.23 6.62
N LEU A 70 1.53 0.01 7.72
CA LEU A 70 1.98 -0.96 8.73
C LEU A 70 2.02 -2.39 8.17
N TYR A 71 1.24 -2.67 7.13
CA TYR A 71 1.23 -3.98 6.49
C TYR A 71 2.55 -4.23 5.76
N THR A 72 3.04 -3.25 4.98
CA THR A 72 4.33 -3.35 4.27
C THR A 72 5.49 -3.38 5.26
N LEU A 73 5.47 -2.54 6.30
CA LEU A 73 6.52 -2.53 7.34
C LEU A 73 6.58 -3.82 8.17
N ALA A 74 5.44 -4.47 8.43
CA ALA A 74 5.40 -5.71 9.21
C ALA A 74 5.98 -6.91 8.45
N CYS A 75 6.16 -6.81 7.14
CA CYS A 75 6.78 -7.85 6.31
C CYS A 75 8.32 -7.74 6.26
N CYS A 76 8.89 -6.65 6.78
CA CYS A 76 10.33 -6.43 6.76
C CYS A 76 11.01 -7.05 8.00
N ASP A 77 12.30 -7.36 7.84
CA ASP A 77 13.18 -7.87 8.89
C ASP A 77 13.87 -6.74 9.67
N GLU A 78 14.91 -7.09 10.43
CA GLU A 78 15.69 -6.12 11.22
C GLU A 78 16.47 -5.10 10.35
N THR A 79 16.63 -5.35 9.04
CA THR A 79 17.27 -4.41 8.09
C THR A 79 16.42 -3.16 7.82
N LEU A 80 15.14 -3.19 8.20
CA LEU A 80 14.26 -2.02 8.13
C LEU A 80 14.74 -0.88 9.05
N ALA A 81 15.30 -1.19 10.22
CA ALA A 81 15.72 -0.16 11.17
C ALA A 81 16.86 0.73 10.61
N PRO A 82 17.94 0.17 10.01
CA PRO A 82 18.91 0.91 9.21
C PRO A 82 18.30 1.81 8.13
N ALA A 83 17.35 1.27 7.35
CA ALA A 83 16.70 2.00 6.27
C ALA A 83 15.89 3.19 6.80
N VAL A 84 15.04 2.98 7.82
CA VAL A 84 14.24 4.05 8.46
C VAL A 84 15.12 5.16 9.04
N ALA A 85 16.30 4.81 9.57
CA ALA A 85 17.21 5.79 10.16
C ALA A 85 17.94 6.66 9.12
N THR A 86 18.07 6.20 7.88
CA THR A 86 18.97 6.81 6.89
C THR A 86 18.26 7.36 5.65
N LEU A 87 17.16 6.74 5.23
CA LEU A 87 16.46 7.06 3.99
C LEU A 87 15.44 8.19 4.15
N SER A 88 15.07 8.79 3.02
CA SER A 88 13.86 9.61 2.89
C SER A 88 12.61 8.72 2.93
N ALA A 89 11.43 9.31 3.07
CA ALA A 89 10.16 8.58 3.04
C ALA A 89 9.93 7.91 1.68
N GLY A 90 10.29 8.59 0.59
CA GLY A 90 10.23 8.07 -0.78
C GLY A 90 11.17 6.90 -1.02
N ASP A 91 12.42 7.02 -0.55
CA ASP A 91 13.40 5.94 -0.67
C ASP A 91 13.02 4.75 0.23
N LEU A 92 12.49 5.00 1.43
CA LEU A 92 11.99 3.93 2.30
C LEU A 92 10.84 3.18 1.62
N MET A 93 9.91 3.89 0.99
CA MET A 93 8.80 3.28 0.24
C MET A 93 9.32 2.36 -0.87
N ALA A 94 10.34 2.78 -1.62
CA ALA A 94 10.99 1.95 -2.63
C ALA A 94 11.78 0.77 -2.02
N TYR A 95 12.37 0.97 -0.84
CA TYR A 95 13.13 -0.05 -0.12
C TYR A 95 12.25 -1.20 0.39
N ILE A 96 11.05 -0.89 0.89
CA ILE A 96 10.12 -1.88 1.50
C ILE A 96 9.17 -2.55 0.49
N ASP A 97 9.40 -2.36 -0.81
CA ASP A 97 8.54 -2.90 -1.85
C ASP A 97 8.63 -4.44 -1.95
N TYR A 98 7.59 -5.08 -2.49
CA TYR A 98 7.44 -6.54 -2.57
C TYR A 98 8.53 -7.25 -3.41
N GLY A 99 9.36 -6.49 -4.13
CA GLY A 99 10.52 -6.99 -4.87
C GLY A 99 11.80 -7.14 -4.04
N GLY A 100 11.78 -6.68 -2.77
CA GLY A 100 12.98 -6.49 -1.97
C GLY A 100 13.70 -5.16 -2.29
N PRO A 101 14.62 -4.72 -1.42
CA PRO A 101 15.25 -3.42 -1.56
C PRO A 101 16.19 -3.38 -2.78
N PRO A 102 16.14 -2.31 -3.60
CA PRO A 102 17.09 -2.07 -4.67
C PRO A 102 18.55 -2.00 -4.18
N ASP A 103 19.50 -2.55 -4.95
CA ASP A 103 20.92 -2.61 -4.59
C ASP A 103 21.54 -1.22 -4.34
N ASP A 104 21.09 -0.21 -5.09
CA ASP A 104 21.51 1.18 -4.94
C ASP A 104 21.02 1.79 -3.63
N LEU A 105 19.79 1.49 -3.20
CA LEU A 105 19.28 1.91 -1.89
C LEU A 105 19.97 1.18 -0.75
N VAL A 106 20.27 -0.11 -0.88
CA VAL A 106 21.07 -0.85 0.12
C VAL A 106 22.46 -0.23 0.26
N GLN A 107 23.11 0.11 -0.85
CA GLN A 107 24.41 0.76 -0.84
C GLN A 107 24.34 2.16 -0.21
N LEU A 108 23.29 2.93 -0.53
CA LEU A 108 23.05 4.24 0.07
C LEU A 108 22.89 4.14 1.60
N VAL A 109 22.13 3.16 2.10
CA VAL A 109 22.00 2.92 3.55
C VAL A 109 23.38 2.69 4.18
N LYS A 110 24.22 1.84 3.59
CA LYS A 110 25.58 1.55 4.09
C LYS A 110 26.43 2.82 4.18
N GLU A 111 26.50 3.59 3.10
CA GLU A 111 27.27 4.83 3.03
C GLU A 111 26.82 5.83 4.12
N ARG A 112 25.51 5.99 4.30
CA ARG A 112 24.95 6.89 5.32
C ARG A 112 25.23 6.43 6.76
N LEU A 113 25.29 5.13 7.00
CA LEU A 113 25.65 4.59 8.32
C LEU A 113 27.14 4.80 8.62
N GLU A 114 28.02 4.58 7.63
CA GLU A 114 29.45 4.83 7.75
C GLU A 114 29.73 6.33 8.02
N GLU A 115 29.08 7.22 7.26
CA GLU A 115 29.16 8.68 7.47
C GLU A 115 28.78 9.08 8.90
N ARG A 116 27.78 8.42 9.47
CA ARG A 116 27.26 8.70 10.82
C ARG A 116 27.93 7.89 11.93
N LYS A 117 28.88 7.00 11.61
CA LYS A 117 29.58 6.10 12.54
C LYS A 117 28.61 5.22 13.35
N LEU A 118 27.60 4.68 12.68
CA LEU A 118 26.59 3.80 13.27
C LEU A 118 26.95 2.32 13.04
N ASP A 119 28.15 1.92 13.44
CA ASP A 119 28.74 0.60 13.16
C ASP A 119 27.82 -0.56 13.56
N GLY A 120 27.11 -0.43 14.69
CA GLY A 120 26.17 -1.47 15.15
C GLY A 120 24.97 -1.68 14.21
N MET A 121 24.49 -0.64 13.52
CA MET A 121 23.42 -0.79 12.52
C MET A 121 23.94 -1.31 11.18
N LEU A 122 25.21 -1.00 10.86
CA LEU A 122 25.90 -1.52 9.69
C LEU A 122 26.11 -3.04 9.80
N GLU A 123 26.53 -3.53 10.98
CA GLU A 123 26.67 -4.95 11.27
C GLU A 123 25.34 -5.71 11.12
N LEU A 124 24.21 -5.12 11.53
CA LEU A 124 22.88 -5.72 11.35
C LEU A 124 22.57 -5.93 9.87
N LEU A 125 22.84 -4.93 9.04
CA LEU A 125 22.60 -5.00 7.59
C LEU A 125 23.49 -6.05 6.91
N GLU A 126 24.79 -6.11 7.24
CA GLU A 126 25.73 -7.06 6.64
C GLU A 126 25.44 -8.53 7.00
N LYS A 127 24.90 -8.77 8.20
CA LYS A 127 24.56 -10.10 8.69
C LYS A 127 23.45 -10.77 7.88
N ASP A 128 22.44 -10.01 7.46
CA ASP A 128 21.32 -10.55 6.67
C ASP A 128 21.68 -10.72 5.19
N HIS A 129 22.49 -9.83 4.61
CA HIS A 129 22.99 -10.02 3.24
C HIS A 129 23.92 -11.24 3.11
N SER A 130 24.68 -11.57 4.17
CA SER A 130 25.50 -12.78 4.23
C SER A 130 24.66 -14.07 4.34
N ASN A 131 23.40 -13.96 4.75
CA ASN A 131 22.45 -15.07 4.92
C ASN A 131 21.40 -15.17 3.78
N SER A 132 21.49 -14.32 2.75
CA SER A 132 20.51 -14.21 1.67
C SER A 132 20.59 -15.37 0.66
N SER A 133 20.26 -16.57 1.13
CA SER A 133 19.68 -17.65 0.32
C SER A 133 18.34 -18.05 0.92
N LEU A 134 17.44 -17.10 1.18
CA LEU A 134 16.09 -17.38 1.70
C LEU A 134 15.07 -16.44 1.09
N SER A 135 14.77 -16.66 -0.19
CA SER A 135 13.47 -16.34 -0.75
C SER A 135 12.41 -17.18 -0.04
N SER A 136 11.62 -16.60 0.87
CA SER A 136 10.39 -17.26 1.34
C SER A 136 9.38 -16.31 1.94
N CYS A 137 8.79 -15.47 1.09
CA CYS A 137 7.43 -15.01 1.27
C CYS A 137 6.69 -15.28 -0.05
N LEU A 138 5.59 -16.04 0.02
CA LEU A 138 4.66 -16.42 -1.07
C LEU A 138 4.93 -17.77 -1.78
N SER A 139 4.47 -18.85 -1.14
CA SER A 139 3.87 -19.99 -1.84
C SER A 139 2.65 -20.45 -1.05
N SER A 140 1.53 -19.75 -1.24
CA SER A 140 0.22 -20.21 -0.80
C SER A 140 -0.72 -20.35 -2.00
N SER A 141 -0.48 -21.37 -2.81
CA SER A 141 -1.53 -21.97 -3.65
C SER A 141 -1.15 -23.37 -4.14
N ALA A 142 -2.01 -24.33 -3.76
CA ALA A 142 -2.20 -25.68 -4.30
C ALA A 142 -1.18 -26.78 -3.92
N SER A 143 -1.39 -27.40 -2.76
CA SER A 143 -1.00 -28.80 -2.54
C SER A 143 -2.10 -29.72 -3.09
N SER A 144 -1.96 -30.18 -4.34
CA SER A 144 -2.70 -31.34 -4.83
C SER A 144 -1.69 -32.31 -5.43
N SER A 145 -1.53 -33.47 -4.78
CA SER A 145 -0.63 -34.54 -5.19
C SER A 145 -1.15 -35.23 -6.45
N SER A 146 -0.29 -35.46 -7.44
CA SER A 146 -0.19 -36.75 -8.14
C SER A 146 0.98 -36.75 -9.13
N ASP A 147 1.63 -37.90 -9.22
CA ASP A 147 2.81 -38.22 -10.03
C ASP A 147 2.60 -38.05 -11.54
N ASP A 148 3.67 -37.69 -12.26
CA ASP A 148 4.23 -38.43 -13.42
C ASP A 148 5.14 -37.54 -14.30
N GLU A 149 6.06 -38.24 -14.96
CA GLU A 149 7.26 -37.81 -15.68
C GLU A 149 7.07 -36.88 -16.90
N LEU A 150 8.20 -36.24 -17.27
CA LEU A 150 8.65 -35.88 -18.63
C LEU A 150 8.34 -34.46 -19.17
N GLY A 151 9.40 -33.80 -19.67
CA GLY A 151 9.29 -32.94 -20.86
C GLY A 151 9.70 -31.47 -20.72
N SER A 152 10.96 -31.19 -21.08
CA SER A 152 11.49 -29.87 -21.42
C SER A 152 10.65 -29.13 -22.48
N LEU A 153 10.17 -27.91 -22.18
CA LEU A 153 9.99 -26.84 -23.18
C LEU A 153 10.21 -25.44 -22.59
N LYS A 154 11.37 -24.87 -22.94
CA LYS A 154 11.65 -23.43 -22.96
C LYS A 154 10.87 -22.80 -24.12
N THR A 155 10.41 -21.54 -23.97
CA THR A 155 9.86 -20.55 -24.96
C THR A 155 8.46 -20.08 -24.55
N LEU A 156 8.05 -18.81 -24.53
CA LEU A 156 8.57 -17.55 -25.06
C LEU A 156 7.80 -16.40 -24.38
N ARG A 157 8.49 -15.43 -23.78
CA ARG A 157 8.14 -13.99 -23.85
C ARG A 157 9.33 -13.16 -23.36
N ARG A 158 10.24 -12.88 -24.28
CA ARG A 158 11.29 -11.86 -24.13
C ARG A 158 10.79 -10.54 -24.73
N ARG A 159 11.15 -9.45 -24.04
CA ARG A 159 11.37 -8.07 -24.51
C ARG A 159 10.14 -7.17 -24.77
N ALA A 160 9.89 -6.30 -23.79
CA ALA A 160 9.81 -4.87 -24.06
C ALA A 160 10.84 -4.17 -23.14
N SER A 161 11.55 -3.19 -23.70
CA SER A 161 12.65 -2.46 -23.09
C SER A 161 12.32 -0.98 -23.12
N SER A 162 12.06 -0.38 -21.95
CA SER A 162 12.19 1.04 -21.58
C SER A 162 11.22 1.34 -20.42
N GLY A 163 11.76 1.69 -19.25
CA GLY A 163 11.01 1.93 -18.01
C GLY A 163 10.98 0.67 -17.14
N GLY A 164 11.81 0.62 -16.10
CA GLY A 164 11.74 -0.44 -15.10
C GLY A 164 10.33 -0.46 -14.53
N PHE A 165 9.63 -1.57 -14.69
CA PHE A 165 8.34 -1.78 -14.04
C PHE A 165 8.61 -1.87 -12.54
N VAL A 166 8.45 -0.74 -11.87
CA VAL A 166 8.27 -0.64 -10.43
C VAL A 166 6.99 -1.42 -10.13
N SER A 167 7.13 -2.68 -9.75
CA SER A 167 6.00 -3.49 -9.26
C SER A 167 5.76 -3.16 -7.79
N GLY A 168 5.60 -1.86 -7.53
CA GLY A 168 5.14 -1.28 -6.27
C GLY A 168 3.72 -1.68 -5.98
N THR A 169 3.36 -1.72 -4.70
CA THR A 169 1.95 -1.56 -4.31
C THR A 169 1.48 -0.16 -4.68
N GLU A 170 1.15 0.02 -5.96
CA GLU A 170 0.53 1.24 -6.43
C GLU A 170 -0.70 1.51 -5.55
N PRO A 171 -0.77 2.66 -4.87
CA PRO A 171 -1.86 2.95 -3.96
C PRO A 171 -3.17 2.83 -4.71
N ILE A 172 -4.18 2.18 -4.11
CA ILE A 172 -5.49 2.15 -4.77
C ILE A 172 -6.13 3.53 -4.68
N VAL A 173 -6.42 4.09 -5.85
CA VAL A 173 -6.95 5.45 -6.00
C VAL A 173 -8.34 5.45 -6.63
N CYS A 174 -9.09 6.50 -6.31
CA CYS A 174 -10.35 6.86 -6.93
C CYS A 174 -10.50 8.38 -7.03
N HIS A 175 -11.52 8.85 -7.73
CA HIS A 175 -11.80 10.28 -7.86
C HIS A 175 -13.03 10.66 -7.03
N PRO A 176 -13.22 11.93 -6.64
CA PRO A 176 -14.41 12.35 -5.88
C PRO A 176 -15.74 12.00 -6.58
N GLY A 177 -15.74 11.99 -7.92
CA GLY A 177 -16.88 11.59 -8.75
C GLY A 177 -17.13 10.08 -8.85
N SER A 178 -16.21 9.23 -8.35
CA SER A 178 -16.35 7.78 -8.40
C SER A 178 -17.57 7.31 -7.62
N SER A 179 -18.36 6.41 -8.20
CA SER A 179 -19.51 5.82 -7.52
C SER A 179 -19.08 4.95 -6.34
N LEU A 180 -19.89 4.92 -5.27
CA LEU A 180 -19.63 4.08 -4.10
C LEU A 180 -19.37 2.61 -4.46
N VAL A 181 -20.13 2.05 -5.40
CA VAL A 181 -19.95 0.65 -5.83
C VAL A 181 -18.57 0.40 -6.44
N ALA A 182 -18.04 1.36 -7.22
CA ALA A 182 -16.72 1.25 -7.82
C ALA A 182 -15.62 1.23 -6.75
N VAL A 183 -15.70 2.17 -5.79
CA VAL A 183 -14.74 2.27 -4.68
C VAL A 183 -14.81 1.03 -3.78
N MET A 184 -16.00 0.53 -3.47
CA MET A 184 -16.17 -0.71 -2.72
C MET A 184 -15.60 -1.93 -3.44
N MET A 185 -15.81 -2.03 -4.76
CA MET A 185 -15.23 -3.13 -5.55
C MET A 185 -13.71 -3.08 -5.51
N GLN A 186 -13.09 -1.90 -5.65
CA GLN A 186 -11.64 -1.73 -5.52
C GLN A 186 -11.14 -2.16 -4.14
N ALA A 187 -11.72 -1.60 -3.07
CA ALA A 187 -11.33 -1.93 -1.69
C ALA A 187 -11.42 -3.44 -1.41
N LEU A 188 -12.50 -4.10 -1.85
CA LEU A 188 -12.70 -5.54 -1.66
C LEU A 188 -11.74 -6.40 -2.51
N ALA A 189 -11.48 -6.00 -3.76
CA ALA A 189 -10.58 -6.72 -4.65
C ALA A 189 -9.14 -6.72 -4.11
N HIS A 190 -8.69 -5.59 -3.56
CA HIS A 190 -7.36 -5.43 -2.98
C HIS A 190 -7.31 -5.78 -1.49
N ARG A 191 -8.45 -6.12 -0.86
CA ARG A 191 -8.59 -6.41 0.58
C ARG A 191 -8.07 -5.28 1.47
N LEU A 192 -8.25 -4.05 1.02
CA LEU A 192 -7.84 -2.84 1.74
C LEU A 192 -9.02 -2.23 2.48
N ASN A 193 -8.74 -1.59 3.62
CA ASN A 193 -9.73 -0.95 4.47
C ASN A 193 -9.96 0.53 4.12
N TYR A 194 -9.26 1.06 3.11
CA TYR A 194 -9.38 2.43 2.67
C TYR A 194 -9.01 2.54 1.19
N VAL A 195 -9.38 3.65 0.56
CA VAL A 195 -9.02 4.02 -0.81
C VAL A 195 -8.63 5.50 -0.83
N TRP A 196 -7.55 5.86 -1.51
CA TRP A 196 -7.15 7.25 -1.66
C TRP A 196 -8.04 7.97 -2.67
N VAL A 197 -8.32 9.24 -2.43
CA VAL A 197 -9.10 10.09 -3.32
C VAL A 197 -8.18 11.15 -3.92
N ILE A 198 -8.04 11.14 -5.23
CA ILE A 198 -7.17 12.07 -5.97
C ILE A 198 -7.98 12.86 -7.00
N GLU A 199 -7.47 14.03 -7.36
CA GLU A 199 -7.90 14.77 -8.55
C GLU A 199 -7.23 14.25 -9.83
N GLN A 200 -7.60 14.80 -10.99
CA GLN A 200 -7.06 14.41 -12.30
C GLN A 200 -5.55 14.66 -12.45
N ASP A 201 -5.00 15.58 -11.67
CA ASP A 201 -3.58 15.93 -11.62
C ASP A 201 -2.82 15.11 -10.56
N TYR A 202 -3.44 14.09 -9.97
CA TYR A 202 -2.93 13.27 -8.86
C TYR A 202 -2.79 14.03 -7.52
N SER A 203 -3.29 15.26 -7.42
CA SER A 203 -3.35 15.97 -6.15
C SER A 203 -4.21 15.19 -5.15
N LEU A 204 -3.69 14.99 -3.94
CA LEU A 204 -4.38 14.22 -2.92
C LEU A 204 -5.51 15.04 -2.29
N VAL A 205 -6.74 14.54 -2.40
CA VAL A 205 -7.95 15.20 -1.86
C VAL A 205 -8.29 14.67 -0.47
N GLY A 206 -8.19 13.35 -0.29
CA GLY A 206 -8.76 12.69 0.88
C GLY A 206 -8.55 11.19 0.84
N MET A 207 -9.24 10.50 1.74
CA MET A 207 -9.40 9.05 1.67
C MET A 207 -10.82 8.64 2.01
N VAL A 208 -11.25 7.48 1.52
CA VAL A 208 -12.51 6.85 1.90
C VAL A 208 -12.21 5.57 2.65
N THR A 209 -12.65 5.48 3.91
CA THR A 209 -12.49 4.26 4.71
C THR A 209 -13.63 3.28 4.48
N PHE A 210 -13.37 1.99 4.70
CA PHE A 210 -14.38 0.94 4.67
C PHE A 210 -15.46 1.16 5.73
N ALA A 211 -15.08 1.71 6.89
CA ALA A 211 -16.02 2.15 7.90
C ALA A 211 -16.95 3.26 7.37
N GLY A 212 -16.40 4.26 6.67
CA GLY A 212 -17.17 5.31 5.99
C GLY A 212 -18.13 4.74 4.95
N MET A 213 -17.67 3.81 4.11
CA MET A 213 -18.51 3.12 3.13
C MET A 213 -19.66 2.35 3.80
N LEU A 214 -19.40 1.62 4.89
CA LEU A 214 -20.44 0.88 5.62
C LEU A 214 -21.43 1.78 6.35
N LYS A 215 -20.98 2.94 6.85
CA LYS A 215 -21.83 3.94 7.49
C LYS A 215 -22.95 4.40 6.56
N VAL A 216 -22.66 4.58 5.28
CA VAL A 216 -23.64 4.96 4.26
C VAL A 216 -24.81 3.96 4.22
N PHE A 217 -24.54 2.66 4.20
CA PHE A 217 -25.59 1.63 4.23
C PHE A 217 -26.36 1.60 5.55
N ARG A 218 -25.63 1.71 6.67
CA ARG A 218 -26.23 1.71 8.01
C ARG A 218 -27.22 2.87 8.18
N ASP A 219 -26.81 4.08 7.81
CA ASP A 219 -27.63 5.28 8.00
C ASP A 219 -28.92 5.20 7.18
N ARG A 220 -28.89 4.53 6.01
CA ARG A 220 -30.13 4.23 5.29
C ARG A 220 -30.99 3.15 5.90
N VAL A 221 -30.42 2.07 6.44
CA VAL A 221 -31.21 1.09 7.20
C VAL A 221 -31.92 1.76 8.37
N SER A 222 -31.23 2.65 9.09
CA SER A 222 -31.81 3.43 10.18
C SER A 222 -32.89 4.41 9.74
N SER A 223 -32.84 4.93 8.51
CA SER A 223 -33.90 5.81 7.97
C SER A 223 -35.23 5.10 7.66
N PHE A 224 -35.25 3.77 7.65
CA PHE A 224 -36.46 2.96 7.41
C PHE A 224 -37.13 2.44 8.68
N SER A 225 -36.52 2.64 9.86
CA SER A 225 -37.04 2.19 11.16
C SER A 225 -37.69 3.33 11.93
#